data_AF-A0A535CKA3-F1
#
_entry.id   AF-A0A535CKA3-F1
#
_cell.length_a   1.000
_cell.length_b   1.000
_cell.length_c   1.000
_cell.angle_alpha   90.00
_cell.angle_beta   90.00
_cell.angle_gamma   90.00
#
_symmetry.space_group_name_H-M   'P 1'
#
loop_
_entity.id
_entity.type
_entity.pdbx_description
1 polymer ?
#
loop_
_entity_poly.entity_id
_entity_poly.type
_entity_poly.pdbx_seq_one_letter_code
_entity_poly.pdbx_strand_id
1 'polypeptide(L)' 'KVLNPQTREVRSFAGTGVAGLQDGAPDEALFNKPAGLTAAGGKLYVADTNNSALRVIDLDSRNVETLNVRM' A
#
# COMPACT_ATOMS: atom_id res chain seq x y z
N LYS A 1 -5.52 5.26 -0.39
CA LYS A 1 -6.45 6.02 -1.27
C LYS A 1 -5.65 7.04 -2.06
N VAL A 2 -6.18 7.58 -3.15
CA VAL A 2 -5.59 8.71 -3.89
C VAL A 2 -6.63 9.82 -4.02
N LEU A 3 -6.19 11.05 -3.77
CA LEU A 3 -7.00 12.27 -3.85
C LEU A 3 -6.59 13.06 -5.09
N ASN A 4 -7.56 13.47 -5.91
CA ASN A 4 -7.36 14.54 -6.87
C ASN A 4 -7.76 15.88 -6.21
N PRO A 5 -6.81 16.80 -5.95
CA PRO A 5 -7.11 18.05 -5.25
C PRO A 5 -7.93 19.05 -6.08
N GLN A 6 -7.92 18.94 -7.41
CA GLN A 6 -8.68 19.83 -8.29
C GLN A 6 -10.16 19.44 -8.31
N THR A 7 -10.45 18.15 -8.48
CA THR A 7 -11.83 17.64 -8.56
C THR A 7 -12.41 17.27 -7.19
N ARG A 8 -11.57 17.17 -6.15
CA ARG A 8 -11.90 16.65 -4.81
C ARG A 8 -12.35 15.19 -4.82
N GLU A 9 -12.09 14.48 -5.91
CA GLU A 9 -12.40 13.05 -6.01
C GLU A 9 -11.40 12.23 -5.19
N VAL A 10 -11.91 11.25 -4.46
CA VAL A 10 -11.10 10.27 -3.72
C VAL A 10 -11.47 8.88 -4.19
N ARG A 11 -10.47 8.11 -4.60
CA ARG A 11 -10.63 6.70 -4.96
C ARG A 11 -9.71 5.78 -4.16
N SER A 12 -10.09 4.52 -4.05
CA SER A 12 -9.20 3.49 -3.53
C SER A 12 -7.98 3.36 -4.47
N PHE A 13 -6.79 3.28 -3.87
CA PHE A 13 -5.55 3.13 -4.62
C PHE A 13 -5.06 1.69 -4.58
N ALA A 14 -5.03 1.13 -3.37
CA ALA A 14 -4.84 -0.27 -3.05
C ALA A 14 -5.62 -0.59 -1.76
N GLY A 15 -5.94 -1.86 -1.54
CA GLY A 15 -6.66 -2.37 -0.38
C GLY A 15 -8.12 -2.71 -0.66
N THR A 16 -8.55 -3.90 -0.23
CA THR A 16 -9.96 -4.34 -0.26
C THR A 16 -10.80 -3.73 0.86
N GLY A 17 -10.16 -3.32 1.96
CA GLY A 17 -10.81 -2.92 3.21
C GLY A 17 -10.94 -4.06 4.23
N VAL A 18 -10.66 -5.31 3.84
CA VAL A 18 -10.53 -6.45 4.77
C VAL A 18 -9.15 -6.43 5.40
N ALA A 19 -9.10 -6.61 6.73
CA ALA A 19 -7.84 -6.70 7.46
C ALA A 19 -7.14 -8.04 7.18
N GLY A 20 -5.85 -8.00 6.85
CA GLY A 20 -5.03 -9.19 6.61
C GLY A 20 -3.68 -8.83 6.00
N LEU A 21 -2.85 -9.85 5.76
CA LEU A 21 -1.56 -9.73 5.09
C LEU A 21 -1.60 -10.57 3.81
N GLN A 22 -1.86 -9.91 2.68
CA GLN A 22 -1.86 -10.52 1.36
C GLN A 22 -1.27 -9.54 0.36
N ASP A 23 -0.31 -10.04 -0.42
CA ASP A 23 0.35 -9.35 -1.53
C ASP A 23 -0.42 -9.58 -2.85
N GLY A 24 -0.02 -8.88 -3.91
CA GLY A 24 -0.60 -9.02 -5.25
C GLY A 24 -1.12 -7.70 -5.82
N ALA A 25 -2.14 -7.78 -6.67
CA ALA A 25 -2.72 -6.61 -7.32
C ALA A 25 -3.32 -5.62 -6.28
N PRO A 26 -3.43 -4.31 -6.59
CA PRO A 26 -3.88 -3.32 -5.63
C PRO A 26 -5.28 -3.59 -5.06
N ASP A 27 -6.16 -4.19 -5.85
CA ASP A 27 -7.53 -4.55 -5.50
C ASP A 27 -7.66 -5.93 -4.82
N GLU A 28 -6.57 -6.68 -4.69
CA GLU A 28 -6.50 -7.95 -3.96
C GLU A 28 -5.70 -7.82 -2.66
N ALA A 29 -4.73 -6.90 -2.62
CA ALA A 29 -3.86 -6.69 -1.48
C ALA A 29 -4.66 -6.34 -0.21
N LEU A 30 -4.31 -7.01 0.89
CA LEU A 30 -4.89 -6.77 2.21
C LEU A 30 -3.90 -5.98 3.06
N PHE A 31 -4.40 -5.03 3.85
CA PHE A 31 -3.63 -4.23 4.81
C PHE A 31 -4.32 -4.29 6.17
N ASN A 32 -3.61 -4.01 7.25
CA ASN A 32 -4.15 -4.00 8.61
C ASN A 32 -3.64 -2.77 9.39
N LYS A 33 -4.51 -1.76 9.50
CA LYS A 33 -4.24 -0.47 10.16
C LYS A 33 -2.87 0.12 9.79
N PRO A 34 -2.61 0.42 8.51
CA PRO A 34 -1.40 1.13 8.12
C PRO A 34 -1.35 2.52 8.77
N ALA A 35 -0.22 2.88 9.37
CA ALA A 35 -0.07 4.11 10.15
C ALA A 35 0.68 5.22 9.43
N GLY A 36 1.45 4.89 8.39
CA GLY A 36 2.26 5.85 7.65
C GLY A 36 2.65 5.35 6.27
N LEU A 37 3.05 6.28 5.40
CA LEU A 37 3.51 5.98 4.05
C LEU A 37 4.51 7.04 3.56
N THR A 38 5.38 6.66 2.64
CA THR A 38 6.30 7.57 1.94
C THR A 38 6.55 7.10 0.50
N ALA A 39 6.86 8.02 -0.40
CA ALA A 39 7.20 7.72 -1.78
C ALA A 39 8.70 7.92 -2.02
N ALA A 40 9.36 6.94 -2.63
CA ALA A 40 10.76 7.04 -3.04
C ALA A 40 11.06 6.07 -4.18
N GLY A 41 11.88 6.49 -5.15
CA GLY A 41 12.38 5.60 -6.22
C GLY A 41 11.31 4.86 -7.01
N GLY A 42 10.18 5.51 -7.33
CA GLY A 42 9.07 4.88 -8.07
C GLY A 42 8.22 3.91 -7.24
N LYS A 43 8.40 3.89 -5.91
CA LYS A 43 7.69 2.99 -4.99
C LYS A 43 7.00 3.77 -3.88
N LEU A 44 5.86 3.25 -3.42
CA LEU A 44 5.18 3.71 -2.21
C LEU A 44 5.42 2.69 -1.10
N TYR A 45 6.11 3.13 -0.05
CA TYR A 45 6.35 2.33 1.15
C TYR A 45 5.25 2.62 2.16
N VAL A 46 4.71 1.58 2.78
CA VAL A 46 3.60 1.65 3.73
C VAL A 46 3.99 0.90 5.00
N ALA A 47 3.87 1.56 6.16
CA ALA A 47 4.04 0.95 7.47
C ALA A 47 2.73 0.28 7.91
N ASP A 48 2.59 -1.01 7.61
CA ASP A 48 1.39 -1.80 7.85
C ASP A 48 1.40 -2.39 9.28
N THR A 49 1.04 -1.52 10.23
CA THR A 49 1.44 -1.63 11.65
C THR A 49 0.90 -2.88 12.32
N ASN A 50 -0.37 -3.23 12.13
CA ASN A 50 -0.93 -4.43 12.79
C ASN A 50 -0.47 -5.74 12.14
N ASN A 51 0.09 -5.67 10.93
CA ASN A 51 0.74 -6.82 10.30
C ASN A 51 2.24 -6.91 10.63
N SER A 52 2.79 -5.95 11.40
CA SER A 52 4.23 -5.83 11.66
C SER A 52 5.08 -5.89 10.38
N ALA A 53 4.58 -5.29 9.30
CA ALA A 53 5.16 -5.41 7.96
C ALA A 53 5.42 -4.05 7.32
N LEU A 54 6.49 -3.98 6.51
CA LEU A 54 6.66 -2.93 5.52
C LEU A 54 6.09 -3.44 4.20
N ARG A 55 5.15 -2.68 3.63
CA ARG A 55 4.55 -2.99 2.33
C ARG A 55 5.09 -2.03 1.29
N VAL A 56 5.25 -2.51 0.07
CA VAL A 56 5.78 -1.74 -1.05
C VAL A 56 4.80 -1.86 -2.19
N ILE A 57 4.39 -0.72 -2.73
CA ILE A 57 3.60 -0.66 -3.96
C ILE A 57 4.52 -0.10 -5.03
N ASP A 58 4.82 -0.91 -6.04
CA ASP A 58 5.52 -0.44 -7.23
C ASP A 58 4.55 0.43 -8.04
N LEU A 59 4.91 1.67 -8.34
CA LEU A 59 4.00 2.62 -9.00
C LEU A 59 3.90 2.37 -10.51
N ASP A 60 4.86 1.67 -11.10
CA ASP A 60 4.88 1.35 -12.53
C ASP A 60 4.09 0.06 -12.79
N SER A 61 4.46 -1.04 -12.13
CA SER A 61 3.78 -2.34 -12.30
C SER A 61 2.47 -2.44 -11.54
N ARG A 62 2.26 -1.56 -10.56
CA ARG A 62 1.11 -1.56 -9.64
C ARG A 62 1.01 -2.83 -8.78
N ASN A 63 2.10 -3.55 -8.56
CA ASN A 63 2.10 -4.71 -7.64
C ASN A 63 2.32 -4.27 -6.19
N VAL A 64 1.66 -4.94 -5.23
CA VAL A 64 1.88 -4.79 -3.78
C VAL A 64 2.66 -5.99 -3.26
N GLU A 65 3.74 -5.73 -2.55
CA GLU A 65 4.60 -6.77 -1.96
C GLU A 65 4.98 -6.45 -0.52
N THR A 66 5.24 -7.49 0.27
CA THR A 66 5.83 -7.37 1.59
C THR A 66 7.36 -7.25 1.46
N LEU A 67 7.93 -6.16 1.97
CA LEU A 67 9.37 -5.93 1.95
C LEU A 67 10.06 -6.83 2.98
N ASN A 68 10.83 -7.77 2.48
CA ASN A 68 11.72 -8.58 3.31
C ASN A 68 13.02 -7.81 3.58
N VAL A 69 13.10 -7.17 4.75
CA VAL A 69 14.36 -6.64 5.27
C VAL A 69 15.13 -7.77 5.95
N ARG A 70 16.23 -8.20 5.33
CA ARG A 70 17.20 -9.07 5.98
C ARG A 70 18.25 -8.20 6.66
N MET A 71 18.51 -8.49 7.93
CA MET A 71 19.66 -7.95 8.67
C MET A 71 20.92 -8.71 8.27
#